data_AF-A0A5P6VPR4-F1
#
_entry.id   AF-A0A5P6VPR4-F1
#
_cell.length_a   1.000
_cell.length_b   1.000
_cell.length_c   1.000
_cell.angle_alpha   90.00
_cell.angle_beta   90.00
_cell.angle_gamma   90.00
#
_symmetry.space_group_name_H-M   'P 1'
#
loop_
_entity.id
_entity.type
_entity.pdbx_description
1 polymer ?
#
loop_
_entity_poly.entity_id
_entity_poly.type
_entity_poly.pdbx_seq_one_letter_code
_entity_poly.pdbx_strand_id
1 'polypeptide(L)'
;MKDSKDDVRIEIYKTIRSKTNADFLKLVDRLKEYTSSENILAKISASADYISSNWMAAKYRLRKHEGVLACSAEGHVYHVLSSRMSTQAMGWSKHGANQMARLREYYYNDEDMLELAKFQKEELPMAAGAKEVILTANDVLASEKNKRSQLLREYGKYSEAIHSSMSVQNSKQLLFMLNGKL
;
A
#
# COMPACT_ATOMS: atom_id res chain seq x y z
N MET A 1 -1.87 38.33 22.09
CA MET A 1 -1.71 37.07 21.34
C MET A 1 -2.78 37.09 20.27
N LYS A 2 -2.45 36.88 18.99
CA LYS A 2 -3.43 37.01 17.89
C LYS A 2 -4.33 35.77 17.87
N ASP A 3 -5.65 35.96 17.79
CA ASP A 3 -6.70 34.99 18.14
C ASP A 3 -6.84 33.77 17.20
N SER A 4 -5.94 33.55 16.24
CA SER A 4 -6.04 32.45 15.26
C SER A 4 -5.02 31.33 15.50
N LYS A 5 -5.45 30.08 15.24
CA LYS A 5 -4.57 28.89 15.22
C LYS A 5 -3.38 29.08 14.28
N ASP A 6 -3.59 29.78 13.17
CA ASP A 6 -2.53 30.03 12.18
C ASP A 6 -1.46 31.00 12.69
N ASP A 7 -1.85 31.99 13.50
CA ASP A 7 -0.90 32.93 14.08
C ASP A 7 0.05 32.22 15.06
N VAL A 8 -0.50 31.36 15.92
CA VAL A 8 0.29 30.53 16.85
C VAL A 8 1.24 29.63 16.08
N ARG A 9 0.76 29.00 15.00
CA ARG A 9 1.57 28.15 14.13
C ARG A 9 2.75 28.92 13.53
N ILE A 10 2.51 30.13 13.02
CA ILE A 10 3.54 31.01 12.46
C ILE A 10 4.56 31.39 13.54
N GLU A 11 4.12 31.69 14.76
CA GLU A 11 4.98 32.06 15.88
C GLU A 11 5.90 30.91 16.32
N ILE A 12 5.38 29.68 16.38
CA ILE A 12 6.18 28.48 16.67
C ILE A 12 7.27 28.31 15.61
N TYR A 13 6.93 28.36 14.32
CA TYR A 13 7.93 28.21 13.26
C TYR A 13 9.00 29.31 13.28
N LYS A 14 8.60 30.56 13.52
CA LYS A 14 9.55 31.68 13.65
C LYS A 14 10.50 31.44 14.81
N THR A 15 9.99 31.00 15.96
CA THR A 15 10.78 30.72 17.15
C THR A 15 11.81 29.63 16.90
N ILE A 16 11.41 28.51 16.28
CA ILE A 16 12.34 27.42 15.96
C ILE A 16 13.39 27.86 14.93
N ARG A 17 13.01 28.66 13.92
CA ARG A 17 13.91 29.11 12.86
C ARG A 17 14.99 30.06 13.36
N SER A 18 14.63 31.05 14.19
CA SER A 18 15.50 32.18 14.53
C SER A 18 15.96 32.22 15.99
N LYS A 19 15.22 31.66 16.95
CA LYS A 19 15.49 31.81 18.40
C LYS A 19 16.20 30.59 19.01
N THR A 20 16.28 30.55 20.34
CA THR A 20 16.88 29.48 21.14
C THR A 20 15.84 28.46 21.62
N ASN A 21 16.30 27.28 22.06
CA ASN A 21 15.42 26.25 22.62
C ASN A 21 14.71 26.77 23.89
N ALA A 22 15.40 27.55 24.73
CA ALA A 22 14.80 28.18 25.91
C ALA A 22 13.63 29.12 25.56
N ASP A 23 13.72 29.87 24.46
CA ASP A 23 12.63 30.74 24.00
C ASP A 23 11.42 29.92 23.50
N PHE A 24 11.68 28.75 22.90
CA PHE A 24 10.63 27.82 22.50
C PHE A 24 9.92 27.22 23.71
N LEU A 25 10.64 26.79 24.74
CA LEU A 25 10.02 26.26 25.97
C LEU A 25 9.13 27.32 26.65
N LYS A 26 9.59 28.58 26.71
CA LYS A 26 8.75 29.70 27.21
C LYS A 26 7.47 29.88 26.40
N LEU A 27 7.53 29.70 25.08
CA LEU A 27 6.33 29.76 24.22
C LEU A 27 5.39 28.58 24.50
N VAL A 28 5.94 27.37 24.70
CA VAL A 28 5.17 26.18 25.06
C VAL A 28 4.47 26.34 26.41
N ASP A 29 5.16 26.88 27.41
CA ASP A 29 4.59 27.10 28.74
C ASP A 29 3.43 28.10 28.67
N ARG A 30 3.58 29.18 27.89
CA ARG A 30 2.47 30.10 27.60
C ARG A 30 1.30 29.38 26.93
N LEU A 31 1.55 28.47 25.98
CA LEU A 31 0.49 27.72 25.30
C LEU A 31 -0.28 26.78 26.23
N LYS A 32 0.40 26.23 27.26
CA LYS A 32 -0.25 25.39 28.27
C LYS A 32 -1.26 26.17 29.11
N GLU A 33 -1.03 27.47 29.36
CA GLU A 33 -1.94 28.32 30.13
C GLU A 33 -3.32 28.50 29.46
N TYR A 34 -3.41 28.40 28.13
CA TYR A 34 -4.66 28.58 27.38
C TYR A 34 -5.55 27.34 27.32
N THR A 35 -5.10 26.19 27.82
CA THR A 35 -5.88 24.95 27.77
C THR A 35 -5.96 24.29 29.14
N SER A 36 -7.18 24.05 29.60
CA SER A 36 -7.43 23.31 30.86
C SER A 36 -7.58 21.80 30.64
N SER A 37 -7.61 21.33 29.39
CA SER A 37 -7.75 19.90 29.09
C SER A 37 -6.44 19.15 29.29
N GLU A 38 -6.43 18.19 30.21
CA GLU A 38 -5.29 17.33 30.53
C GLU A 38 -4.76 16.55 29.31
N ASN A 39 -5.67 16.03 28.47
CA ASN A 39 -5.30 15.34 27.23
C ASN A 39 -4.55 16.24 26.24
N ILE A 40 -4.96 17.51 26.15
CA ILE A 40 -4.31 18.48 25.27
C ILE A 40 -2.96 18.90 25.85
N LEU A 41 -2.88 19.10 27.17
CA LEU A 41 -1.63 19.38 27.87
C LEU A 41 -0.60 18.27 27.68
N ALA A 42 -1.01 17.00 27.82
CA ALA A 42 -0.15 15.85 27.58
C ALA A 42 0.39 15.83 26.14
N LYS A 43 -0.47 16.09 25.15
CA LYS A 43 -0.07 16.19 23.73
C LYS A 43 0.91 17.33 23.47
N ILE A 44 0.68 18.50 24.08
CA ILE A 44 1.57 19.65 23.96
C ILE A 44 2.94 19.34 24.56
N SER A 45 2.99 18.77 25.77
CA SER A 45 4.25 18.39 26.43
C SER A 45 5.01 17.36 25.61
N ALA A 46 4.36 16.26 25.19
CA ALA A 46 5.01 15.24 24.37
C ALA A 46 5.55 15.80 23.04
N SER A 47 4.80 16.70 22.40
CA SER A 47 5.25 17.35 21.16
C SER A 47 6.43 18.29 21.41
N ALA A 48 6.43 19.02 22.53
CA ALA A 48 7.50 19.92 22.92
C ALA A 48 8.79 19.15 23.23
N ASP A 49 8.70 18.04 23.95
CA ASP A 49 9.82 17.17 24.27
C ASP A 49 10.46 16.58 23.01
N TYR A 50 9.63 16.13 22.06
CA TYR A 50 10.11 15.64 20.76
C TYR A 50 10.84 16.72 19.96
N ILE A 51 10.30 17.94 19.89
CA ILE A 51 10.95 19.06 19.17
C ILE A 51 12.23 19.50 19.89
N SER A 52 12.21 19.55 21.23
CA SER A 52 13.36 19.97 22.03
C SER A 52 14.53 18.99 21.91
N SER A 53 14.25 17.68 21.99
CA SER A 53 15.26 16.64 21.78
C SER A 53 15.84 16.65 20.36
N ASN A 54 15.05 17.06 19.36
CA ASN A 54 15.46 17.16 17.96
C ASN A 54 15.73 18.60 17.49
N TRP A 55 16.06 19.51 18.41
CA TRP A 55 16.05 20.96 18.17
C TRP A 55 16.91 21.40 16.97
N MET A 56 18.13 20.89 16.86
CA MET A 56 19.05 21.26 15.78
C MET A 56 18.54 20.82 14.42
N ALA A 57 17.97 19.61 14.32
CA ALA A 57 17.38 19.11 13.09
C ALA A 57 16.15 19.93 12.67
N ALA A 58 15.28 20.27 13.63
CA ALA A 58 14.11 21.12 13.39
C ALA A 58 14.51 22.52 12.89
N LYS A 59 15.52 23.12 13.53
CA LYS A 59 16.05 24.44 13.15
C LYS A 59 16.70 24.42 11.77
N TYR A 60 17.49 23.40 11.46
CA TYR A 60 18.13 23.23 10.14
C TYR A 60 17.07 23.10 9.04
N ARG A 61 16.05 22.24 9.25
CA ARG A 61 14.96 22.03 8.30
C ARG A 61 14.14 23.30 8.03
N LEU A 62 13.89 24.11 9.06
CA LEU A 62 13.13 25.36 8.91
C LEU A 62 13.94 26.54 8.37
N ARG A 63 15.27 26.51 8.50
CA ARG A 63 16.13 27.56 7.92
C ARG A 63 16.16 27.53 6.40
N LYS A 64 15.82 26.39 5.77
CA LYS A 64 15.87 26.19 4.32
C LYS A 64 17.20 26.67 3.72
N HIS A 65 18.31 26.20 4.30
CA HIS A 65 19.62 26.41 3.68
C HIS A 65 19.58 25.78 2.27
N GLU A 66 20.29 26.38 1.31
CA GLU A 66 20.32 25.93 -0.08
C GLU A 66 20.55 24.40 -0.15
N GLY A 67 19.70 23.71 -0.92
CA GLY A 67 19.70 22.25 -1.08
C GLY A 67 18.68 21.49 -0.22
N VAL A 68 18.14 22.07 0.87
CA VAL A 68 17.09 21.43 1.67
C VAL A 68 15.72 21.77 1.08
N LEU A 69 15.37 21.12 -0.03
CA LEU A 69 13.97 21.07 -0.46
C LEU A 69 13.20 20.32 0.65
N ALA A 70 12.18 20.96 1.22
CA ALA A 70 11.29 20.32 2.17
C ALA A 70 10.40 19.30 1.44
N CYS A 71 10.98 18.19 0.98
CA CYS A 71 10.20 17.06 0.51
C CYS A 71 9.76 16.22 1.72
N SER A 72 8.50 15.82 1.72
CA SER A 72 8.02 14.74 2.58
C SER A 72 8.36 13.43 1.88
N ALA A 73 9.63 13.15 1.63
CA ALA A 73 10.05 11.93 0.92
C ALA A 73 9.44 10.68 1.59
N GLU A 74 9.51 10.61 2.91
CA GLU A 74 8.85 9.56 3.69
C GLU A 74 7.33 9.55 3.51
N GLY A 75 6.66 10.69 3.59
CA GLY A 75 5.20 10.75 3.46
C GLY A 75 4.71 10.36 2.06
N HIS A 76 5.43 10.79 1.02
CA HIS A 76 5.12 10.44 -0.36
C HIS A 76 5.38 8.96 -0.62
N VAL A 77 6.54 8.42 -0.22
CA VAL A 77 6.87 6.99 -0.37
C VAL A 77 5.92 6.11 0.45
N TYR A 78 5.59 6.53 1.67
CA TYR A 78 4.62 5.82 2.51
C TYR A 78 3.23 5.81 1.88
N HIS A 79 2.76 6.94 1.35
CA HIS A 79 1.44 7.00 0.70
C HIS A 79 1.37 6.08 -0.53
N VAL A 80 2.41 6.11 -1.37
CA VAL A 80 2.55 5.27 -2.56
C VAL A 80 2.47 3.78 -2.19
N LEU A 81 3.27 3.33 -1.23
CA LEU A 81 3.35 1.92 -0.83
C LEU A 81 2.12 1.47 -0.02
N SER A 82 1.71 2.29 0.96
CA SER A 82 0.62 1.96 1.89
C SER A 82 -0.73 1.86 1.19
N SER A 83 -0.99 2.67 0.13
CA SER A 83 -2.27 2.64 -0.60
C SER A 83 -2.70 1.24 -1.06
N ARG A 84 -1.75 0.41 -1.51
CA ARG A 84 -2.00 -0.97 -1.96
C ARG A 84 -1.79 -2.00 -0.86
N MET A 85 -0.78 -1.80 -0.03
CA MET A 85 -0.41 -2.77 1.00
C MET A 85 -1.39 -2.77 2.18
N SER A 86 -2.14 -1.68 2.40
CA SER A 86 -3.16 -1.58 3.45
C SER A 86 -4.56 -2.04 3.04
N THR A 87 -4.88 -2.06 1.74
CA THR A 87 -6.26 -2.26 1.25
C THR A 87 -6.72 -3.71 1.27
N GLN A 88 -5.80 -4.69 1.29
CA GLN A 88 -6.16 -6.08 1.51
C GLN A 88 -5.17 -6.70 2.48
N ALA A 89 -5.65 -7.05 3.67
CA ALA A 89 -4.91 -7.80 4.69
C ALA A 89 -4.68 -9.27 4.27
N MET A 90 -4.40 -9.52 2.99
CA MET A 90 -3.77 -10.76 2.58
C MET A 90 -2.29 -10.58 2.89
N GLY A 91 -1.77 -11.36 3.84
CA GLY A 91 -0.37 -11.27 4.25
C GLY A 91 0.53 -11.33 3.02
N TRP A 92 1.17 -10.21 2.70
CA TRP A 92 2.13 -10.19 1.62
C TRP A 92 3.31 -11.07 2.04
N SER A 93 3.67 -12.05 1.21
CA SER A 93 4.97 -12.70 1.37
C SER A 93 6.06 -11.64 1.20
N LYS A 94 7.23 -11.83 1.84
CA LYS A 94 8.37 -10.90 1.71
C LYS A 94 8.73 -10.65 0.24
N HIS A 95 8.60 -11.69 -0.59
CA HIS A 95 8.79 -11.59 -2.04
C HIS A 95 7.69 -10.76 -2.72
N GLY A 96 6.41 -11.05 -2.47
CA GLY A 96 5.29 -10.32 -3.07
C GLY A 96 5.27 -8.84 -2.69
N ALA A 97 5.60 -8.51 -1.44
CA ALA A 97 5.72 -7.12 -0.98
C ALA A 97 6.83 -6.36 -1.75
N ASN A 98 7.98 -7.00 -1.97
CA ASN A 98 9.09 -6.41 -2.70
C ASN A 98 8.73 -6.17 -4.18
N GLN A 99 8.15 -7.16 -4.84
CA GLN A 99 7.71 -7.02 -6.23
C GLN A 99 6.65 -5.91 -6.39
N MET A 100 5.71 -5.83 -5.43
CA MET A 100 4.68 -4.78 -5.44
C MET A 100 5.27 -3.38 -5.21
N ALA A 101 6.29 -3.26 -4.35
CA ALA A 101 6.99 -1.99 -4.14
C ALA A 101 7.70 -1.52 -5.41
N ARG A 102 8.41 -2.42 -6.10
CA ARG A 102 9.09 -2.13 -7.37
C ARG A 102 8.12 -1.74 -8.49
N LEU A 103 7.00 -2.45 -8.62
CA LEU A 103 5.96 -2.10 -9.59
C LEU A 103 5.38 -0.71 -9.36
N ARG A 104 5.22 -0.32 -8.08
CA ARG A 104 4.73 1.01 -7.71
C ARG A 104 5.76 2.10 -8.03
N GLU A 105 7.02 1.87 -7.71
CA GLU A 105 8.12 2.78 -8.08
C GLU A 105 8.14 3.05 -9.59
N TYR A 106 8.12 1.97 -10.40
CA TYR A 106 8.09 2.05 -11.86
C TYR A 106 6.92 2.89 -12.39
N TYR A 107 5.71 2.63 -11.85
CA TYR A 107 4.50 3.36 -12.23
C TYR A 107 4.55 4.86 -11.89
N TYR A 108 5.07 5.23 -10.70
CA TYR A 108 5.13 6.63 -10.28
C TYR A 108 6.32 7.40 -10.88
N ASN A 109 7.29 6.70 -11.43
CA ASN A 109 8.39 7.28 -12.22
C ASN A 109 8.02 7.49 -13.70
N ASP A 110 6.76 7.28 -14.08
CA ASP A 110 6.25 7.37 -15.46
C ASP A 110 6.99 6.45 -16.45
N GLU A 111 7.47 5.29 -15.99
CA GLU A 111 8.12 4.30 -16.83
C GLU A 111 7.10 3.37 -17.54
N ASP A 112 7.47 2.76 -18.68
CA ASP A 112 6.54 1.94 -19.49
C ASP A 112 6.29 0.56 -18.88
N MET A 113 5.14 0.41 -18.20
CA MET A 113 4.71 -0.86 -17.60
C MET A 113 4.67 -2.04 -18.59
N LEU A 114 4.48 -1.79 -19.88
CA LEU A 114 4.49 -2.83 -20.91
C LEU A 114 5.90 -3.36 -21.17
N GLU A 115 6.92 -2.52 -21.09
CA GLU A 115 8.32 -2.96 -21.17
C GLU A 115 8.66 -3.87 -19.99
N LEU A 116 8.30 -3.45 -18.77
CA LEU A 116 8.52 -4.26 -17.57
C LEU A 116 7.85 -5.64 -17.66
N ALA A 117 6.63 -5.72 -18.20
CA ALA A 117 5.92 -6.99 -18.39
C ALA A 117 6.59 -7.90 -19.44
N LYS A 118 7.23 -7.33 -20.48
CA LYS A 118 7.95 -8.12 -21.50
C LYS A 118 9.19 -8.82 -20.91
N PHE A 119 9.91 -8.15 -20.00
CA PHE A 119 11.11 -8.72 -19.35
C PHE A 119 10.80 -9.77 -18.28
N GLN A 120 9.55 -9.92 -17.84
CA GLN A 120 9.16 -10.95 -16.86
C GLN A 120 9.04 -12.36 -17.48
N LYS A 121 8.91 -12.46 -18.80
CA LYS A 121 9.00 -13.73 -19.50
C LYS A 121 10.47 -14.10 -19.65
N GLU A 122 11.03 -14.78 -18.65
CA GLU A 122 12.05 -15.76 -19.00
C GLU A 122 11.38 -16.76 -19.96
N GLU A 123 11.95 -16.91 -21.17
CA GLU A 123 11.66 -18.10 -21.97
C GLU A 123 12.11 -19.29 -21.14
N LEU A 124 11.20 -19.89 -20.38
CA LEU A 124 11.47 -21.15 -19.72
C LEU A 124 11.90 -22.12 -20.82
N PRO A 125 13.11 -22.72 -20.75
CA PRO A 125 13.51 -23.67 -21.76
C PRO A 125 12.46 -24.76 -21.82
N MET A 126 11.97 -25.03 -23.03
CA MET A 126 10.99 -26.08 -23.27
C MET A 126 11.49 -27.36 -22.60
N ALA A 127 10.74 -27.87 -21.60
CA ALA A 127 11.14 -29.04 -20.83
C ALA A 127 11.48 -30.18 -21.80
N ALA A 128 12.61 -30.86 -21.60
CA ALA A 128 13.08 -31.90 -22.51
C ALA A 128 11.98 -32.94 -22.77
N GLY A 129 11.47 -32.98 -24.01
CA GLY A 129 10.37 -33.87 -24.43
C GLY A 129 9.01 -33.20 -24.67
N ALA A 130 8.82 -31.92 -24.31
CA ALA A 130 7.65 -31.17 -24.72
C ALA A 130 7.80 -30.76 -26.20
N LYS A 131 6.84 -31.16 -27.04
CA LYS A 131 6.67 -30.59 -28.38
C LYS A 131 5.71 -29.41 -28.27
N GLU A 132 5.93 -28.33 -29.02
CA GLU A 132 4.88 -27.33 -29.23
C GLU A 132 3.68 -28.00 -29.89
N VAL A 133 2.64 -28.28 -29.11
CA VAL A 133 1.36 -28.75 -29.64
C VAL A 133 0.48 -27.53 -29.78
N ILE A 134 0.39 -27.00 -31.00
CA ILE A 134 -0.62 -25.99 -31.33
C ILE A 134 -1.97 -26.71 -31.35
N LEU A 135 -2.66 -26.73 -30.21
CA LEU A 135 -4.02 -27.24 -30.12
C LEU A 135 -4.98 -26.14 -30.55
N THR A 136 -5.80 -26.39 -31.56
CA THR A 136 -6.92 -25.50 -31.86
C THR A 136 -8.00 -25.67 -30.78
N ALA A 137 -8.89 -24.67 -30.63
CA ALA A 137 -10.00 -24.75 -29.68
C ALA A 137 -10.86 -26.03 -29.89
N ASN A 138 -11.00 -26.49 -31.13
CA ASN A 138 -11.69 -27.73 -31.46
C ASN A 138 -10.94 -28.97 -30.96
N ASP A 139 -9.61 -28.99 -31.04
CA ASP A 139 -8.79 -30.11 -30.58
C ASP A 139 -8.85 -30.26 -29.06
N VAL A 140 -8.87 -29.14 -28.34
CA VAL A 140 -9.05 -29.12 -26.88
C VAL A 140 -10.41 -29.70 -26.51
N LEU A 141 -11.49 -29.17 -27.11
CA LEU A 141 -12.86 -29.63 -26.85
C LEU A 141 -13.08 -31.10 -27.22
N ALA A 142 -12.48 -31.58 -28.31
CA ALA A 142 -12.53 -32.98 -28.70
C ALA A 142 -11.80 -33.87 -27.69
N SER A 143 -10.63 -33.44 -27.22
CA SER A 143 -9.85 -34.17 -26.21
C SER A 143 -10.58 -34.29 -24.87
N GLU A 144 -11.28 -33.23 -24.44
CA GLU A 144 -12.11 -33.24 -23.23
C GLU A 144 -13.33 -34.16 -23.39
N LYS A 145 -13.94 -34.18 -24.58
CA LYS A 145 -15.07 -35.07 -24.88
C LYS A 145 -14.69 -36.54 -24.91
N ASN A 146 -13.47 -36.86 -25.35
CA ASN A 146 -13.03 -38.24 -25.60
C ASN A 146 -12.34 -38.88 -24.39
N LYS A 147 -11.76 -38.09 -23.47
CA LYS A 147 -11.06 -38.60 -22.27
C LYS A 147 -11.95 -38.79 -21.04
N ARG A 148 -13.21 -38.34 -21.06
CA ARG A 148 -14.15 -38.55 -19.93
C ARG A 148 -14.65 -39.99 -19.94
N SER A 149 -14.57 -40.67 -18.80
CA SER A 149 -15.30 -41.92 -18.57
C SER A 149 -16.81 -41.67 -18.72
N GLN A 150 -17.59 -42.71 -19.05
CA GLN A 150 -19.04 -42.59 -19.26
C GLN A 150 -19.73 -41.91 -18.06
N LEU A 151 -19.30 -42.26 -16.84
CA LEU A 151 -19.74 -41.67 -15.59
C LEU A 151 -19.44 -40.17 -15.49
N LEU A 152 -18.21 -39.74 -15.78
CA LEU A 152 -17.83 -38.31 -15.79
C LEU A 152 -18.59 -37.51 -16.85
N ARG A 153 -18.97 -38.14 -17.95
CA ARG A 153 -19.77 -37.52 -19.02
C ARG A 153 -21.20 -37.24 -18.56
N GLU A 154 -21.77 -38.13 -17.77
CA GLU A 154 -23.11 -37.95 -17.18
C GLU A 154 -23.10 -36.91 -16.06
N TYR A 155 -22.15 -36.97 -15.13
CA TYR A 155 -22.02 -35.97 -14.07
C TYR A 155 -21.73 -34.56 -14.60
N GLY A 156 -20.94 -34.44 -15.68
CA GLY A 156 -20.63 -33.15 -16.32
C GLY A 156 -21.88 -32.41 -16.82
N LYS A 157 -22.87 -33.14 -17.37
CA LYS A 157 -24.14 -32.54 -17.82
C LYS A 157 -24.90 -31.87 -16.68
N TYR A 158 -24.95 -32.54 -15.52
CA TYR A 158 -25.62 -32.00 -14.34
C TYR A 158 -24.83 -30.83 -13.74
N SER A 159 -23.50 -30.91 -13.70
CA SER A 159 -22.65 -29.82 -13.23
C SER A 159 -22.81 -28.55 -14.06
N GLU A 160 -22.79 -28.65 -15.40
CA GLU A 160 -22.97 -27.49 -16.29
C GLU A 160 -24.38 -26.89 -16.14
N ALA A 161 -25.43 -27.71 -16.03
CA ALA A 161 -26.79 -27.24 -15.79
C ALA A 161 -26.93 -26.52 -14.43
N ILE A 162 -26.34 -27.07 -13.36
CA ILE A 162 -26.31 -26.46 -12.03
C ILE A 162 -25.56 -25.12 -12.08
N HIS A 163 -24.40 -25.06 -12.75
CA HIS A 163 -23.62 -23.82 -12.86
C HIS A 163 -24.29 -22.75 -13.74
N SER A 164 -25.03 -23.14 -14.78
CA SER A 164 -25.74 -22.18 -15.65
C SER A 164 -26.98 -21.56 -15.00
N SER A 165 -27.63 -22.29 -14.07
CA SER A 165 -28.83 -21.84 -13.37
C SER A 165 -28.53 -21.13 -12.03
N MET A 166 -27.32 -21.32 -11.50
CA MET A 166 -26.91 -20.74 -10.22
C MET A 166 -26.31 -19.34 -10.41
N SER A 167 -26.73 -18.38 -9.58
CA SER A 167 -26.14 -17.04 -9.59
C SER A 167 -24.65 -17.10 -9.19
N VAL A 168 -23.85 -16.15 -9.69
CA VAL A 168 -22.42 -16.05 -9.37
C VAL A 168 -22.20 -15.92 -7.86
N GLN A 169 -23.12 -15.26 -7.14
CA GLN A 169 -23.06 -15.06 -5.69
C GLN A 169 -23.23 -16.38 -4.92
N ASN A 170 -24.24 -17.17 -5.29
CA ASN A 170 -24.52 -18.46 -4.67
C ASN A 170 -23.42 -19.47 -4.99
N SER A 171 -22.87 -19.42 -6.21
CA SER A 171 -21.74 -20.26 -6.62
C SER A 171 -20.50 -20.00 -5.75
N LYS A 172 -20.19 -18.72 -5.46
CA LYS A 172 -19.08 -18.33 -4.57
C LYS A 172 -19.29 -18.81 -3.14
N GLN A 173 -20.51 -18.72 -2.62
CA GLN A 173 -20.86 -19.22 -1.29
C GLN A 173 -20.70 -20.75 -1.20
N LEU A 174 -21.21 -21.49 -2.18
CA LEU A 174 -21.09 -22.95 -2.22
C LEU A 174 -19.62 -23.40 -2.32
N LEU A 175 -18.82 -22.72 -3.14
CA LEU A 175 -17.39 -23.00 -3.26
C LEU A 175 -16.64 -22.71 -1.95
N PHE A 176 -17.02 -21.63 -1.25
CA PHE A 176 -16.50 -21.33 0.08
C PHE A 176 -16.91 -22.38 1.11
N MET A 177 -18.15 -22.90 1.07
CA MET A 177 -18.59 -23.96 1.97
C MET A 177 -17.93 -25.32 1.69
N LEU A 178 -17.64 -25.62 0.43
CA LEU A 178 -17.02 -26.89 0.01
C LEU A 178 -15.51 -26.90 0.24
N ASN A 179 -14.82 -25.79 -0.06
CA ASN A 179 -13.35 -25.70 0.01
C ASN A 179 -12.84 -24.95 1.25
N GLY A 180 -13.72 -24.24 1.97
CA GLY A 180 -13.40 -23.50 3.19
C GLY A 180 -13.57 -24.34 4.46
N LYS A 181 -13.05 -25.57 4.46
CA LYS A 181 -12.78 -26.26 5.73
C LYS A 181 -11.51 -25.65 6.33
N LEU A 182 -11.68 -25.03 7.50
CA LEU A 182 -10.65 -24.91 8.52
C LEU A 182 -10.09 -26.29 8.89
#